data_AF-A0A450XPK7-F1
#
_entry.id   AF-A0A450XPK7-F1
#
_cell.length_a   1.000
_cell.length_b   1.000
_cell.length_c   1.000
_cell.angle_alpha   90.00
_cell.angle_beta   90.00
_cell.angle_gamma   90.00
#
_symmetry.space_group_name_H-M   'P 1'
#
loop_
_entity.id
_entity.type
_entity.pdbx_description
1 polymer ?
#
loop_
_entity_poly.entity_id
_entity_poly.type
_entity_poly.pdbx_seq_one_letter_code
_entity_poly.pdbx_strand_id
1 'polypeptide(L)' 'MKVLLDTNVILDIALDRKPFVEYATLFFKIARQRMISLFMTATTVTDLY' A
#
# COMPACT_ATOMS: atom_id res chain seq x y z
N MET A 1 -4.79 -6.24 13.20
CA MET A 1 -5.45 -6.77 11.97
C MET A 1 -4.42 -6.90 10.85
N LYS A 2 -4.51 -7.92 10.00
CA LYS A 2 -3.60 -8.11 8.86
C LYS A 2 -4.26 -7.61 7.58
N VAL A 3 -3.55 -6.85 6.76
CA VAL A 3 -4.04 -6.31 5.48
C VAL A 3 -3.04 -6.68 4.39
N LEU A 4 -3.53 -7.33 3.33
CA LEU A 4 -2.75 -7.61 2.13
C LEU A 4 -2.98 -6.46 1.14
N LEU A 5 -1.91 -5.81 0.71
CA LEU A 5 -1.96 -4.75 -0.29
C LEU A 5 -1.85 -5.35 -1.68
N ASP A 6 -2.71 -4.86 -2.57
CA ASP A 6 -2.60 -5.10 -4.01
C ASP A 6 -1.53 -4.19 -4.63
N THR A 7 -1.02 -4.57 -5.80
CA THR A 7 -0.01 -3.81 -6.55
C THR A 7 -0.45 -2.38 -6.83
N ASN A 8 -1.74 -2.18 -7.16
CA ASN A 8 -2.27 -0.85 -7.49
C ASN A 8 -2.16 0.14 -6.31
N VAL A 9 -2.32 -0.33 -5.07
CA VAL A 9 -2.21 0.55 -3.87
C VAL A 9 -0.77 1.01 -3.66
N ILE A 10 0.20 0.15 -3.97
CA ILE A 10 1.63 0.52 -3.94
C ILE A 10 1.92 1.54 -5.04
N LEU A 11 1.41 1.31 -6.25
CA LEU A 11 1.56 2.23 -7.39
C LEU A 11 0.91 3.60 -7.12
N ASP A 12 -0.23 3.63 -6.43
CA ASP A 12 -0.90 4.89 -6.09
C ASP A 12 0.00 5.81 -5.25
N ILE A 13 0.82 5.23 -4.36
CA ILE A 13 1.80 5.96 -3.55
C ILE A 13 3.06 6.26 -4.36
N ALA A 14 3.61 5.24 -5.03
CA ALA A 14 4.88 5.35 -5.74
C ALA A 14 4.83 6.38 -6.89
N LEU A 15 3.67 6.52 -7.53
CA LEU A 15 3.47 7.39 -8.70
C LEU A 15 2.62 8.64 -8.40
N ASP A 16 2.28 8.92 -7.13
CA ASP A 16 1.42 10.04 -6.72
C ASP A 16 0.08 10.11 -7.50
N ARG A 17 -0.58 8.95 -7.70
CA ARG A 17 -1.80 8.87 -8.53
C ARG A 17 -2.99 9.50 -7.80
N LYS A 18 -3.38 10.69 -8.22
CA LYS A 18 -4.58 11.35 -7.68
C LYS A 18 -5.87 10.74 -8.24
N PRO A 19 -6.93 10.62 -7.41
CA PRO A 19 -7.01 10.99 -6.00
C PRO A 19 -6.55 9.88 -5.03
N PHE A 20 -6.16 8.71 -5.55
CA PHE A 20 -5.97 7.48 -4.77
C PHE A 20 -4.78 7.52 -3.79
N VAL A 21 -3.75 8.31 -4.09
CA VAL A 21 -2.59 8.51 -3.21
C VAL A 21 -2.97 8.92 -1.78
N GLU A 22 -4.03 9.72 -1.62
CA GLU A 22 -4.50 10.18 -0.30
C GLU A 22 -5.02 9.01 0.54
N TYR A 23 -5.82 8.13 -0.08
CA TYR A 23 -6.37 6.94 0.55
C TYR A 23 -5.29 5.89 0.81
N ALA A 24 -4.42 5.63 -0.18
CA ALA A 24 -3.34 4.66 -0.05
C ALA A 24 -2.39 5.02 1.10
N THR A 25 -2.06 6.31 1.25
CA THR A 25 -1.19 6.81 2.34
C THR A 25 -1.81 6.60 3.74
N LEU A 26 -3.14 6.55 3.85
CA LEU A 26 -3.81 6.35 5.14
C LEU A 26 -3.48 4.97 5.74
N PHE A 27 -3.40 3.92 4.92
CA PHE A 27 -3.02 2.59 5.38
C PHE A 27 -1.63 2.60 6.05
N PHE A 28 -0.66 3.30 5.46
CA PHE A 28 0.69 3.41 6.02
C PHE A 28 0.72 4.25 7.30
N LYS A 29 -0.11 5.30 7.42
CA LYS A 29 -0.27 6.07 8.66
C LYS A 29 -0.81 5.19 9.80
N ILE A 30 -1.85 4.40 9.53
CA ILE A 30 -2.46 3.49 10.50
C ILE A 30 -1.49 2.36 10.89
N ALA A 31 -0.75 1.81 9.92
CA ALA A 31 0.25 0.77 10.17
C ALA A 31 1.38 1.25 11.07
N ARG A 32 1.84 2.49 10.89
CA ARG A 32 2.87 3.12 11.73
C ARG A 32 2.42 3.30 13.19
N GLN A 33 1.13 3.46 13.44
CA GLN A 33 0.53 3.45 14.78
C GLN A 33 0.38 2.03 15.37
N ARG A 34 0.94 1.00 14.70
CA ARG A 34 0.87 -0.43 15.06
C ARG A 34 -0.56 -0.99 15.14
N MET A 35 -1.54 -0.33 14.52
CA MET A 35 -2.94 -0.79 14.52
C MET A 35 -3.21 -1.90 13.49
N ILE A 36 -2.47 -1.88 12.37
CA ILE A 36 -2.53 -2.91 11.32
C ILE A 36 -1.13 -3.34 10.90
N SER A 37 -1.02 -4.57 10.40
CA SER A 37 0.18 -5.08 9.73
C SER A 37 -0.11 -5.18 8.23
N LEU A 38 0.73 -4.54 7.43
CA LEU A 38 0.64 -4.55 5.96
C LEU A 38 1.53 -5.66 5.39
N PHE A 39 1.01 -6.37 4.41
CA PHE A 39 1.72 -7.41 3.67
C PHE A 39 1.55 -7.17 2.17
N MET A 40 2.46 -7.70 1.37
CA MET A 40 2.35 -7.78 -0.09
C MET A 40 2.84 -9.15 -0.53
N THR A 41 2.38 -9.64 -1.68
CA THR A 41 2.90 -10.90 -2.23
C THR A 41 4.26 -10.66 -2.91
N ALA A 42 5.03 -11.72 -3.11
CA ALA A 42 6.27 -11.64 -3.89
C ALA A 42 6.01 -11.22 -5.35
N THR A 43 4.85 -11.58 -5.90
CA THR A 43 4.44 -11.19 -7.25
C THR A 43 4.21 -9.68 -7.37
N THR A 44 3.70 -9.02 -6.33
CA THR A 44 3.58 -7.56 -6.32
C THR A 44 4.94 -6.88 -6.52
N VAL A 45 6.03 -7.46 -6.01
CA VAL A 45 7.38 -6.90 -6.20
C VAL A 45 7.82 -7.03 -7.65
N THR A 46 7.51 -8.15 -8.32
CA THR A 46 7.84 -8.35 -9.73
C THR A 46 6.97 -7.54 -10.68
N ASP A 47 5.73 -7.23 -10.30
CA ASP A 47 4.83 -6.39 -11.09
C ASP A 47 5.20 -4.90 -11.07
N LEU A 48 6.03 -4.48 -10.11
CA LEU A 48 6.53 -3.10 -9.97
C LEU A 48 7.81 -2.83 -10.78
N TYR A 49 8.33 -3.82 -11.50
CA TYR A 49 9.54 -3.73 -12.32
C TYR A 49 9.21 -3.28 -13.76
#